data_AF-A0A349HL59-F1
#
_entry.id   AF-A0A349HL59-F1
#
_cell.length_a   1.000
_cell.length_b   1.000
_cell.length_c   1.000
_cell.angle_alpha   90.00
_cell.angle_beta   90.00
_cell.angle_gamma   90.00
#
_symmetry.space_group_name_H-M   'P 1'
#
loop_
_entity.id
_entity.type
_entity.pdbx_description
1 polymer ?
#
loop_
_entity_poly.entity_id
_entity_poly.type
_entity_poly.pdbx_seq_one_letter_code
_entity_poly.pdbx_strand_id
1 'polypeptide(L)' 'MADLPKADELFKSINYTPPSTGWMDTPVDTSPGNWCYPAKAEKLEYLGMPNPREWNPADVDWKLPENWQE' A
#
# COMPACT_ATOMS: atom_id res chain seq x y z
N MET A 1 3.95 -15.85 -11.12
CA MET A 1 3.17 -16.40 -9.98
C MET A 1 3.98 -16.09 -8.73
N ALA A 2 3.37 -15.46 -7.73
CA ALA A 2 4.07 -15.21 -6.47
C ALA A 2 4.34 -16.56 -5.79
N ASP A 3 5.56 -16.77 -5.32
CA ASP A 3 5.98 -17.99 -4.62
C ASP A 3 5.44 -17.92 -3.18
N LEU A 4 4.17 -18.32 -3.02
CA LEU A 4 3.47 -18.26 -1.75
C LEU A 4 3.89 -19.46 -0.88
N PRO A 5 4.36 -19.24 0.36
CA PRO A 5 4.72 -20.34 1.26
C PRO A 5 3.51 -21.22 1.56
N LYS A 6 3.76 -22.50 1.88
CA LYS A 6 2.68 -23.40 2.32
C LYS A 6 2.12 -22.92 3.66
N ALA A 7 0.86 -23.27 3.95
CA ALA A 7 0.16 -22.83 5.16
C ALA A 7 0.96 -23.09 6.45
N ASP A 8 1.56 -24.28 6.59
CA ASP A 8 2.37 -24.64 7.76
C ASP A 8 3.68 -23.84 7.87
N GLU A 9 4.28 -23.45 6.75
CA GLU A 9 5.51 -22.66 6.70
C GLU A 9 5.22 -21.21 7.08
N LEU A 10 4.11 -20.66 6.57
CA LEU A 10 3.62 -19.33 6.92
C LEU A 10 3.29 -19.24 8.41
N PHE A 11 2.63 -20.24 8.98
CA PHE A 11 2.29 -20.24 10.40
C PHE A 11 3.53 -20.22 11.30
N LYS A 12 4.60 -20.94 10.90
CA LYS A 12 5.85 -21.00 11.67
C LYS A 12 6.70 -19.73 11.57
N SER A 13 6.52 -18.90 10.54
CA SER A 13 7.29 -17.68 10.35
C SER A 13 6.75 -16.47 11.12
N ILE A 14 5.57 -16.59 11.77
CA ILE A 14 4.96 -15.50 12.52
C ILE A 14 5.79 -15.21 13.78
N ASN A 15 6.33 -13.99 13.86
CA ASN A 15 6.96 -13.46 15.06
C ASN A 15 5.92 -12.69 15.91
N TYR A 16 5.63 -13.20 17.10
CA TYR A 16 4.68 -12.59 18.04
C TYR A 16 5.32 -11.54 18.96
N THR A 17 6.62 -11.27 18.81
CA THR A 17 7.33 -10.29 19.61
C THR A 17 7.06 -8.89 19.02
N PRO A 18 6.43 -7.98 19.77
CA PRO A 18 6.23 -6.62 19.28
C PRO A 18 7.57 -5.87 19.17
N PRO A 19 7.65 -4.82 18.35
CA PRO A 19 8.78 -3.90 18.32
C PRO A 19 9.05 -3.30 19.70
N SER A 20 10.32 -3.03 20.01
CA SER A 20 10.72 -2.35 21.26
C SER A 20 10.45 -0.84 21.24
N THR A 21 10.18 -0.29 20.06
CA THR A 21 9.92 1.12 19.81
C THR A 21 8.43 1.46 19.89
N GLY A 22 8.12 2.74 20.06
CA GLY A 22 6.74 3.23 19.94
C GLY A 22 6.20 2.99 18.53
N TRP A 23 4.87 2.99 18.39
CA TRP A 23 4.22 2.74 17.10
C TRP A 23 4.56 3.80 16.03
N MET A 24 4.86 5.05 16.44
CA MET A 24 5.32 6.13 15.54
C MET A 24 6.80 6.02 15.15
N ASP A 25 7.60 5.36 15.99
CA ASP A 25 9.06 5.23 15.81
C ASP A 25 9.43 3.90 15.13
N THR A 26 8.47 2.97 15.03
CA THR A 26 8.65 1.70 14.34
C THR A 26 8.56 1.92 12.83
N PRO A 27 9.62 1.60 12.05
CA PRO A 27 9.60 1.81 10.61
C PRO A 27 8.56 0.90 9.94
N VAL A 28 7.78 1.47 9.03
CA VAL A 28 6.84 0.72 8.19
C VAL A 28 7.61 0.06 7.05
N ASP A 29 7.30 -1.20 6.75
CA ASP A 29 7.81 -1.88 5.58
C ASP A 29 7.10 -1.37 4.32
N THR A 30 7.82 -0.60 3.50
CA THR A 30 7.33 -0.09 2.20
C THR A 30 7.83 -0.92 1.03
N SER A 31 8.14 -2.20 1.23
CA SER A 31 8.50 -3.11 0.13
C SER A 31 7.29 -3.41 -0.79
N PRO A 32 7.54 -3.81 -2.05
CA PRO A 32 6.48 -4.10 -3.01
C PRO A 32 5.38 -5.01 -2.48
N GLY A 33 4.15 -4.49 -2.47
CA GLY A 33 2.97 -5.20 -1.98
C GLY A 33 2.57 -4.86 -0.53
N ASN A 34 3.37 -4.09 0.21
CA ASN A 34 3.08 -3.68 1.59
C ASN A 34 2.48 -2.26 1.71
N TRP A 35 1.86 -1.75 0.65
CA TRP A 35 1.15 -0.47 0.65
C TRP A 35 -0.29 -0.61 0.14
N CYS A 36 -1.14 0.34 0.49
CA CYS A 36 -2.50 0.40 -0.04
C CYS A 36 -2.46 0.83 -1.52
N TYR A 37 -3.02 -0.01 -2.39
CA TYR A 37 -3.20 0.33 -3.80
C TYR A 37 -4.42 1.23 -4.01
N PRO A 38 -4.39 2.13 -5.01
CA PRO A 38 -5.51 3.00 -5.29
C PRO A 38 -6.73 2.22 -5.78
N ALA A 39 -7.91 2.80 -5.54
CA ALA A 39 -9.15 2.31 -6.09
C ALA A 39 -9.15 2.39 -7.63
N LYS A 40 -9.91 1.51 -8.28
CA LYS A 40 -10.08 1.53 -9.74
C LYS A 40 -10.71 2.86 -10.17
N ALA A 41 -10.17 3.48 -11.21
CA ALA A 41 -10.64 4.77 -11.75
C ALA A 41 -12.15 4.77 -12.05
N GLU A 42 -12.66 3.71 -12.69
CA GLU A 42 -14.09 3.55 -13.01
C GLU A 42 -15.00 3.63 -11.77
N LYS A 43 -14.52 3.14 -10.61
CA LYS A 43 -15.30 3.15 -9.36
C LYS A 43 -15.30 4.54 -8.74
N LEU A 44 -14.18 5.26 -8.84
CA LEU A 44 -14.10 6.65 -8.43
C LEU A 44 -15.02 7.53 -9.28
N GLU A 45 -15.02 7.34 -10.60
CA GLU A 45 -15.90 8.07 -11.52
C GLU A 45 -17.39 7.78 -11.26
N TYR A 46 -17.76 6.50 -11.09
CA TYR A 46 -19.12 6.11 -10.75
C TYR A 46 -19.63 6.77 -9.46
N LEU A 47 -18.77 6.90 -8.45
CA LEU A 47 -19.08 7.52 -7.18
C LEU A 47 -18.96 9.06 -7.21
N GLY A 48 -18.56 9.65 -8.35
CA GLY A 48 -18.31 11.09 -8.47
C GLY A 48 -17.15 11.58 -7.59
N MET A 49 -16.19 10.72 -7.27
CA MET A 49 -15.02 11.06 -6.47
C MET A 49 -14.01 11.88 -7.29
N PRO A 50 -13.23 12.77 -6.63
CA PRO A 50 -12.24 13.60 -7.33
C PRO A 50 -11.07 12.76 -7.87
N ASN A 51 -10.45 13.25 -8.94
CA ASN A 51 -9.25 12.69 -9.58
C ASN A 51 -9.31 11.18 -9.93
N PRO A 52 -10.35 10.71 -10.66
CA PRO A 52 -10.43 9.32 -11.09
C PRO A 52 -9.39 9.04 -12.17
N ARG A 53 -8.35 8.26 -11.84
CA ARG A 53 -7.28 7.89 -12.79
C ARG A 53 -6.59 6.59 -12.38
N GLU A 54 -5.92 5.98 -13.33
CA GLU A 54 -5.00 4.88 -13.07
C GLU A 54 -3.64 5.41 -12.59
N TRP A 55 -3.14 4.84 -11.49
CA TRP A 55 -1.81 5.12 -10.94
C TRP A 55 -1.36 4.03 -9.97
N ASN A 56 -0.08 4.01 -9.63
CA ASN A 56 0.52 3.11 -8.66
C ASN A 56 1.41 3.89 -7.67
N PRO A 57 1.39 3.60 -6.36
CA PRO A 57 2.32 4.20 -5.40
C PRO A 57 3.80 3.98 -5.73
N ALA A 58 4.12 2.94 -6.51
CA ALA A 58 5.47 2.69 -7.01
C ALA A 58 5.85 3.50 -8.26
N ASP A 59 4.91 4.24 -8.87
CA ASP A 59 5.22 5.09 -10.02
C ASP A 59 6.07 6.28 -9.59
N VAL A 60 7.01 6.70 -10.44
CA VAL A 60 7.87 7.87 -10.18
C VAL A 60 7.08 9.18 -10.28
N ASP A 61 6.09 9.24 -11.18
CA ASP A 61 5.24 10.40 -11.39
C ASP A 61 3.79 10.06 -11.01
N TRP A 62 3.32 10.64 -9.92
CA TRP A 62 1.96 10.48 -9.43
C TRP A 62 0.97 11.41 -10.11
N LYS A 63 1.34 12.23 -11.11
CA LYS A 63 0.42 13.10 -11.86
C LYS A 63 -0.54 13.86 -10.95
N LEU A 64 -0.03 14.39 -9.85
CA LEU A 64 -0.84 15.13 -8.89
C LEU A 64 -1.23 16.48 -9.49
N PRO A 65 -2.41 17.02 -9.17
CA PRO A 65 -2.79 18.38 -9.55
C PRO A 65 -1.77 19.40 -9.02
N GLU A 66 -1.56 20.52 -9.71
CA GLU A 66 -0.53 21.51 -9.34
C GLU A 66 -0.64 22.03 -7.89
N ASN A 67 -1.85 22.05 -7.31
CA ASN A 67 -2.12 22.54 -5.96
C ASN A 67 -2.34 21.44 -4.90
N TRP A 68 -1.77 20.25 -5.09
CA TRP A 68 -2.08 19.09 -4.23
C TRP A 68 -1.58 19.20 -2.77
N GLN A 69 -0.58 20.03 -2.49
CA GLN A 69 0.08 20.16 -1.19
C GLN A 69 -0.20 21.50 -0.47
N GLU A 70 -0.95 22.41 -1.10
CA GLU A 70 -1.24 23.73 -0.52
C GLU A 70 -2.23 23.69 0.65
#